data_AF-A0A183DVI2-F1
#
_entry.id   AF-A0A183DVI2-F1
#
_cell.length_a   1.000
_cell.length_b   1.000
_cell.length_c   1.000
_cell.angle_alpha   90.00
_cell.angle_beta   90.00
_cell.angle_gamma   90.00
#
_symmetry.space_group_name_H-M   'P 1'
#
loop_
_entity.id
_entity.type
_entity.pdbx_description
1 polymer ?
#
loop_
_entity_poly.entity_id
_entity_poly.type
_entity_poly.pdbx_seq_one_letter_code
_entity_poly.pdbx_strand_id
1 'polypeptide(L)'
;MDGNYTVLVTGYRITVYCHLMNETLPKTYINLNSETNFAEIYGKRLLYPFTCPHNGQRNDTCMCTDDGSASAGFSSFSKVRVDLHNMKINIHDHTFSTTSHGEPVAFATAGDCYSAVDCPQGRFGIDLRGTGLRVVDDLRWVDQGHRTSSRIERSDVCFIVTVLKSALNSGSLEILGKWNVLI
;
A
#
# COMPACT_ATOMS: atom_id res chain seq x y z
N MET A 1 -25.16 -5.65 -14.33
CA MET A 1 -24.33 -6.78 -13.86
C MET A 1 -22.91 -6.30 -13.68
N ASP A 2 -22.21 -6.87 -12.71
CA ASP A 2 -20.84 -6.48 -12.40
C ASP A 2 -19.87 -7.06 -13.43
N GLY A 3 -18.78 -6.35 -13.73
CA GLY A 3 -17.87 -6.77 -14.79
C GLY A 3 -16.85 -5.72 -15.19
N ASN A 4 -16.03 -6.09 -16.18
CA ASN A 4 -15.05 -5.19 -16.78
C ASN A 4 -15.69 -4.36 -17.89
N TYR A 5 -15.43 -3.06 -17.87
CA TYR A 5 -15.92 -2.09 -18.82
C TYR A 5 -14.78 -1.18 -19.29
N THR A 6 -14.76 -0.86 -20.57
CA THR A 6 -13.89 0.18 -21.09
C THR A 6 -14.59 1.53 -20.98
N VAL A 7 -13.96 2.47 -20.29
CA VAL A 7 -14.47 3.82 -20.09
C VAL A 7 -13.50 4.84 -20.67
N LEU A 8 -14.03 5.97 -21.12
CA LEU A 8 -13.23 7.09 -21.62
C LEU A 8 -13.02 8.10 -20.49
N VAL A 9 -11.76 8.29 -20.09
CA VAL A 9 -11.38 9.25 -19.04
C VAL A 9 -10.38 10.21 -19.66
N THR A 10 -10.73 11.50 -19.69
CA THR A 10 -9.89 12.57 -20.30
C THR A 10 -9.42 12.28 -21.73
N GLY A 11 -10.21 11.53 -22.52
CA GLY A 11 -9.87 11.18 -23.91
C GLY A 11 -9.12 9.85 -24.07
N TYR A 12 -8.78 9.17 -22.97
CA TYR A 12 -8.09 7.89 -22.97
C TYR A 12 -9.01 6.74 -22.57
N ARG A 13 -8.83 5.58 -23.20
CA ARG A 13 -9.60 4.37 -22.91
C ARG A 13 -8.89 3.57 -21.83
N ILE A 14 -9.56 3.38 -20.70
CA ILE A 14 -9.08 2.52 -19.61
C ILE A 14 -10.09 1.42 -19.32
N THR A 15 -9.62 0.28 -18.84
CA THR A 15 -10.48 -0.83 -18.42
C THR A 15 -10.65 -0.80 -16.90
N VAL A 16 -11.90 -0.72 -16.46
CA VAL A 16 -12.27 -0.69 -15.04
C VAL A 16 -13.23 -1.83 -14.73
N TYR A 17 -13.23 -2.28 -13.48
CA TYR A 17 -14.23 -3.21 -12.97
C TYR A 17 -15.33 -2.41 -12.26
N CYS A 18 -16.57 -2.55 -12.71
CA CYS A 18 -17.72 -1.96 -12.04
C CYS A 18 -18.40 -3.01 -11.15
N HIS A 19 -18.58 -2.66 -9.90
CA HIS A 19 -19.20 -3.48 -8.86
C HIS A 19 -20.52 -2.82 -8.40
N LEU A 20 -21.48 -3.63 -7.95
CA LEU A 20 -22.81 -3.17 -7.52
C LEU A 20 -23.56 -2.44 -8.64
N MET A 21 -23.43 -2.91 -9.88
CA MET A 21 -24.07 -2.33 -11.07
C MET A 21 -25.59 -2.42 -11.07
N ASN A 22 -26.16 -3.23 -10.18
CA ASN A 22 -27.61 -3.35 -10.00
C ASN A 22 -28.12 -2.45 -8.85
N GLU A 23 -27.24 -1.75 -8.14
CA GLU A 23 -27.59 -0.84 -7.05
C GLU A 23 -27.65 0.63 -7.53
N THR A 24 -28.12 1.52 -6.67
CA THR A 24 -28.23 2.96 -6.97
C THR A 24 -26.88 3.67 -7.05
N LEU A 25 -25.84 3.10 -6.43
CA LEU A 25 -24.50 3.68 -6.35
C LEU A 25 -23.45 2.63 -6.75
N PRO A 26 -23.23 2.40 -8.05
CA PRO A 26 -22.17 1.52 -8.53
C PRO A 26 -20.79 2.05 -8.12
N LYS A 27 -19.86 1.13 -7.88
CA LYS A 27 -18.49 1.44 -7.49
C LYS A 27 -17.52 1.00 -8.58
N THR A 28 -16.51 1.82 -8.83
CA THR A 28 -15.50 1.57 -9.87
C THR A 28 -14.17 1.17 -9.25
N TYR A 29 -13.52 0.18 -9.85
CA TYR A 29 -12.25 -0.37 -9.39
C TYR A 29 -11.26 -0.54 -10.55
N ILE A 30 -9.97 -0.46 -10.25
CA ILE A 30 -8.89 -0.83 -11.16
C ILE A 30 -8.48 -2.27 -10.89
N ASN A 31 -8.33 -3.08 -11.93
CA ASN A 31 -7.82 -4.45 -11.83
C ASN A 31 -6.31 -4.44 -11.62
N LEU A 32 -5.82 -5.23 -10.65
CA LEU A 32 -4.42 -5.31 -10.26
C LEU A 32 -3.94 -6.76 -10.18
N ASN A 33 -2.62 -6.97 -10.23
CA ASN A 33 -2.01 -8.23 -9.84
C ASN A 33 -1.74 -8.22 -8.33
N SER A 34 -2.40 -9.12 -7.59
CA SER A 34 -2.26 -9.22 -6.13
C SER A 34 -0.88 -9.65 -5.65
N GLU A 35 -0.04 -10.24 -6.51
CA GLU A 35 1.34 -10.61 -6.17
C GLU A 35 2.26 -9.39 -6.09
N THR A 36 1.96 -8.37 -6.88
CA THR A 36 2.76 -7.14 -6.97
C THR A 36 2.11 -5.94 -6.27
N ASN A 37 0.83 -6.04 -5.94
CA ASN A 37 0.06 -5.02 -5.26
C ASN A 37 -0.33 -5.49 -3.86
N PHE A 38 0.44 -5.05 -2.87
CA PHE A 38 0.28 -5.45 -1.46
C PHE A 38 0.68 -4.33 -0.51
N ALA A 39 0.28 -4.45 0.74
CA ALA A 39 0.58 -3.53 1.83
C ALA A 39 0.85 -4.33 3.10
N GLU A 40 1.88 -3.95 3.86
CA GLU A 40 2.32 -4.69 5.03
C GLU A 40 2.75 -3.74 6.16
N ILE A 41 2.17 -3.95 7.33
CA ILE A 41 2.70 -3.45 8.59
C ILE A 41 3.40 -4.62 9.28
N TYR A 42 4.74 -4.56 9.40
CA TYR A 42 5.52 -5.67 9.92
C TYR A 42 5.29 -5.85 11.42
N GLY A 43 4.97 -7.09 11.83
CA GLY A 43 4.53 -7.41 13.18
C GLY A 43 5.63 -7.69 14.20
N LYS A 44 6.87 -7.91 13.79
CA LYS A 44 7.95 -8.24 14.73
C LYS A 44 8.61 -7.00 15.32
N ARG A 45 9.16 -7.15 16.52
CA ARG A 45 9.93 -6.12 17.25
C ARG A 45 11.23 -6.69 17.79
N LEU A 46 12.35 -6.02 17.55
CA LEU A 46 13.65 -6.44 18.09
C LEU A 46 13.69 -6.34 19.61
N LEU A 47 14.30 -7.34 20.25
CA LEU A 47 14.64 -7.29 21.68
C LEU A 47 15.69 -6.21 21.97
N TYR A 48 16.59 -5.96 21.02
CA TYR A 48 17.61 -4.91 21.08
C TYR A 48 17.25 -3.78 20.10
N PRO A 49 16.41 -2.80 20.50
CA PRO A 49 15.78 -1.85 19.58
C PRO A 49 16.79 -0.92 18.88
N PHE A 50 17.97 -0.69 19.46
CA PHE A 50 18.99 0.19 18.86
C PHE A 50 19.92 -0.52 17.86
N THR A 51 19.54 -1.71 17.39
CA THR A 51 20.30 -2.49 16.41
C THR A 51 19.54 -2.60 15.09
N CYS A 52 20.27 -2.84 14.00
CA CYS A 52 19.73 -3.20 12.69
C CYS A 52 20.46 -4.43 12.19
N PRO A 53 20.01 -5.65 12.56
CA PRO A 53 20.68 -6.88 12.16
C PRO A 53 20.64 -7.06 10.64
N HIS A 54 21.57 -7.87 10.12
CA HIS A 54 21.65 -8.21 8.68
C HIS A 54 21.67 -7.01 7.73
N ASN A 55 22.24 -5.86 8.15
CA ASN A 55 22.25 -4.61 7.37
C ASN A 55 20.84 -4.18 6.89
N GLY A 56 19.81 -4.47 7.70
CA GLY A 56 18.42 -4.15 7.39
C GLY A 56 17.71 -5.13 6.46
N GLN A 57 18.38 -6.20 6.03
CA GLN A 57 17.70 -7.27 5.31
C GLN A 57 16.73 -8.01 6.23
N ARG A 58 15.53 -8.29 5.70
CA ARG A 58 14.52 -9.04 6.45
C ARG A 58 15.03 -10.44 6.75
N ASN A 59 14.97 -10.80 8.02
CA ASN A 59 15.26 -12.14 8.50
C ASN A 59 14.32 -12.49 9.67
N ASP A 60 13.49 -13.51 9.47
CA ASP A 60 12.51 -13.95 10.46
C ASP A 60 13.15 -14.75 11.63
N THR A 61 14.44 -15.08 11.53
CA THR A 61 15.23 -15.70 12.62
C THR A 61 15.85 -14.69 13.60
N CYS A 62 15.37 -13.44 13.60
CA CYS A 62 15.86 -12.40 14.49
C CYS A 62 15.64 -12.71 15.99
N MET A 63 16.42 -12.06 16.85
CA MET A 63 16.12 -11.97 18.29
C MET A 63 15.04 -10.91 18.52
N CYS A 64 13.79 -11.30 18.27
CA CYS A 64 12.63 -10.43 18.21
C CYS A 64 11.38 -11.10 18.82
N THR A 65 10.38 -10.30 19.18
CA THR A 65 9.05 -10.75 19.62
C THR A 65 8.01 -10.42 18.56
N ASP A 66 6.82 -11.01 18.68
CA ASP A 66 5.66 -10.70 17.83
C ASP A 66 4.80 -9.57 18.42
N ASP A 67 5.29 -8.87 19.46
CA ASP A 67 4.62 -7.74 20.13
C ASP A 67 4.97 -6.40 19.45
N GLY A 68 4.96 -6.38 18.11
CA GLY A 68 5.20 -5.18 17.32
C GLY A 68 4.00 -4.21 17.36
N SER A 69 3.43 -3.93 16.18
CA SER A 69 2.24 -3.07 16.08
C SER A 69 0.96 -3.90 16.24
N ALA A 70 -0.03 -3.39 16.98
CA ALA A 70 -1.37 -3.97 17.01
C ALA A 70 -2.07 -3.91 15.64
N SER A 71 -1.66 -2.96 14.79
CA SER A 71 -2.14 -2.83 13.41
C SER A 71 -1.30 -3.64 12.41
N ALA A 72 -0.46 -4.56 12.90
CA ALA A 72 0.36 -5.39 12.02
C ALA A 72 -0.51 -6.31 11.18
N GLY A 73 -0.10 -6.51 9.92
CA GLY A 73 -0.81 -7.36 8.99
C GLY A 73 -0.28 -7.24 7.58
N PHE A 74 -0.84 -8.06 6.70
CA PHE A 74 -0.49 -8.09 5.29
C PHE A 74 -1.74 -8.23 4.44
N SER A 75 -1.96 -7.28 3.54
CA SER A 75 -3.07 -7.28 2.60
C SER A 75 -2.55 -7.25 1.16
N SER A 76 -3.11 -8.10 0.31
CA SER A 76 -2.87 -8.12 -1.14
C SER A 76 -4.13 -7.69 -1.89
N PHE A 77 -3.99 -7.06 -3.04
CA PHE A 77 -5.10 -6.39 -3.73
C PHE A 77 -5.26 -6.91 -5.15
N SER A 78 -6.41 -7.54 -5.44
CA SER A 78 -6.77 -7.90 -6.81
C SER A 78 -7.45 -6.76 -7.55
N LYS A 79 -8.07 -5.82 -6.80
CA LYS A 79 -8.61 -4.56 -7.31
C LYS A 79 -8.52 -3.47 -6.25
N VAL A 80 -8.47 -2.21 -6.67
CA VAL A 80 -8.54 -1.04 -5.78
C VAL A 80 -9.60 -0.07 -6.24
N ARG A 81 -10.35 0.51 -5.30
CA ARG A 81 -11.44 1.44 -5.62
C ARG A 81 -10.88 2.74 -6.16
N VAL A 82 -11.45 3.22 -7.26
CA VAL A 82 -11.06 4.46 -7.92
C VAL A 82 -12.25 5.41 -8.08
N ASP A 83 -12.02 6.67 -7.81
CA ASP A 83 -12.86 7.79 -8.20
C ASP A 83 -12.28 8.37 -9.49
N LEU A 84 -12.91 8.04 -10.62
CA LEU A 84 -12.49 8.52 -11.95
C LEU A 84 -12.75 10.01 -12.17
N HIS A 85 -13.64 10.63 -11.40
CA HIS A 85 -13.92 12.06 -11.53
C HIS A 85 -12.78 12.87 -10.92
N ASN A 86 -12.33 12.47 -9.73
CA ASN A 86 -11.23 13.13 -9.02
C ASN A 86 -9.86 12.51 -9.32
N MET A 87 -9.81 11.43 -10.11
CA MET A 87 -8.63 10.62 -10.39
C MET A 87 -7.92 10.13 -9.12
N LYS A 88 -8.70 9.59 -8.17
CA LYS A 88 -8.20 9.15 -6.85
C LYS A 88 -8.42 7.69 -6.55
N ILE A 89 -7.45 7.06 -5.90
CA ILE A 89 -7.62 5.74 -5.29
C ILE A 89 -8.15 5.91 -3.86
N ASN A 90 -9.14 5.11 -3.49
CA ASN A 90 -9.56 4.96 -2.10
C ASN A 90 -8.77 3.81 -1.48
N ILE A 91 -7.78 4.16 -0.65
CA ILE A 91 -6.83 3.20 -0.07
C ILE A 91 -7.42 2.33 1.05
N HIS A 92 -8.54 2.75 1.65
CA HIS A 92 -9.21 2.05 2.75
C HIS A 92 -10.36 1.16 2.28
N ASP A 93 -10.59 1.04 0.97
CA ASP A 93 -11.55 0.10 0.44
C ASP A 93 -10.91 -1.30 0.31
N HIS A 94 -11.34 -2.21 1.17
CA HIS A 94 -10.83 -3.58 1.26
C HIS A 94 -11.66 -4.61 0.48
N THR A 95 -12.66 -4.19 -0.31
CA THR A 95 -13.66 -5.08 -0.95
C THR A 95 -13.02 -6.21 -1.78
N PHE A 96 -11.89 -5.92 -2.45
CA PHE A 96 -11.16 -6.88 -3.30
C PHE A 96 -9.74 -7.14 -2.80
N SER A 97 -9.53 -6.99 -1.49
CA SER A 97 -8.29 -7.30 -0.81
C SER A 97 -8.37 -8.64 -0.08
N THR A 98 -7.24 -9.33 0.02
CA THR A 98 -7.07 -10.54 0.83
C THR A 98 -6.02 -10.28 1.88
N THR A 99 -6.40 -10.39 3.15
CA THR A 99 -5.48 -10.28 4.29
C THR A 99 -4.99 -11.68 4.68
N SER A 100 -3.68 -11.93 4.58
CA SER A 100 -3.11 -13.26 4.86
C SER A 100 -2.84 -13.49 6.35
N HIS A 101 -2.55 -12.43 7.09
CA HIS A 101 -2.35 -12.43 8.54
C HIS A 101 -2.54 -11.02 9.11
N GLY A 102 -2.84 -10.96 10.41
CA GLY A 102 -3.02 -9.71 11.14
C GLY A 102 -4.23 -8.90 10.68
N GLU A 103 -4.15 -7.58 10.85
CA GLU A 103 -5.20 -6.63 10.48
C GLU A 103 -5.16 -6.27 8.98
N PRO A 104 -6.30 -5.86 8.38
CA PRO A 104 -6.31 -5.28 7.05
C PRO A 104 -5.43 -4.02 6.98
N VAL A 105 -4.47 -4.01 6.06
CA VAL A 105 -3.56 -2.88 5.84
C VAL A 105 -3.98 -2.14 4.58
N ALA A 106 -4.20 -0.83 4.68
CA ALA A 106 -4.67 0.00 3.58
C ALA A 106 -3.71 -0.03 2.38
N PHE A 107 -4.26 0.04 1.16
CA PHE A 107 -3.48 -0.03 -0.07
C PHE A 107 -2.37 1.03 -0.08
N ALA A 108 -1.18 0.62 -0.53
CA ALA A 108 -0.03 1.50 -0.68
C ALA A 108 0.41 2.24 0.61
N THR A 109 0.16 1.61 1.75
CA THR A 109 0.68 1.98 3.06
C THR A 109 1.58 0.88 3.59
N ALA A 110 2.55 1.22 4.45
CA ALA A 110 3.30 0.25 5.22
C ALA A 110 3.79 0.88 6.52
N GLY A 111 4.33 0.04 7.40
CA GLY A 111 4.92 0.48 8.66
C GLY A 111 5.56 -0.67 9.43
N ASP A 112 6.28 -0.34 10.49
CA ASP A 112 6.80 -1.34 11.43
C ASP A 112 7.20 -0.69 12.74
N CYS A 113 7.14 -1.48 13.81
CA CYS A 113 7.72 -1.16 15.11
C CYS A 113 8.98 -2.00 15.40
N TYR A 114 9.74 -2.34 14.35
CA TYR A 114 10.82 -3.31 14.41
C TYR A 114 12.02 -2.84 15.23
N SER A 115 12.45 -1.59 15.03
CA SER A 115 13.66 -1.03 15.66
C SER A 115 13.47 0.43 16.09
N ALA A 116 14.47 1.01 16.75
CA ALA A 116 14.55 2.42 17.12
C ALA A 116 15.52 3.23 16.23
N VAL A 117 16.26 2.58 15.32
CA VAL A 117 17.21 3.17 14.35
C VAL A 117 16.69 3.07 12.91
N ASP A 118 17.33 3.69 11.91
CA ASP A 118 16.90 3.56 10.51
C ASP A 118 17.08 2.10 10.00
N CYS A 119 16.03 1.30 10.16
CA CYS A 119 15.99 -0.11 9.83
C CYS A 119 14.54 -0.52 9.53
N PRO A 120 13.95 0.01 8.45
CA PRO A 120 12.57 -0.25 8.10
C PRO A 120 12.41 -1.72 7.64
N GLN A 121 11.26 -2.30 7.97
CA GLN A 121 10.87 -3.67 7.62
C GLN A 121 9.46 -3.74 7.04
N GLY A 122 8.58 -2.78 7.32
CA GLY A 122 7.27 -2.69 6.68
C GLY A 122 7.45 -2.49 5.17
N ARG A 123 6.52 -3.00 4.35
CA ARG A 123 6.62 -2.86 2.89
C ARG A 123 5.30 -2.77 2.18
N PHE A 124 5.29 -2.10 1.03
CA PHE A 124 4.18 -2.16 0.09
C PHE A 124 4.69 -2.22 -1.34
N GLY A 125 3.83 -2.74 -2.22
CA GLY A 125 4.03 -2.80 -3.66
C GLY A 125 2.88 -2.13 -4.38
N ILE A 126 3.20 -1.28 -5.37
CA ILE A 126 2.22 -0.72 -6.32
C ILE A 126 2.70 -1.04 -7.72
N ASP A 127 1.84 -1.67 -8.49
CA ASP A 127 2.08 -2.01 -9.88
C ASP A 127 0.80 -1.75 -10.68
N LEU A 128 0.80 -0.62 -11.39
CA LEU A 128 -0.31 -0.18 -12.24
C LEU A 128 -0.07 -0.52 -13.71
N ARG A 129 0.95 -1.32 -14.05
CA ARG A 129 1.22 -1.69 -15.44
C ARG A 129 0.02 -2.38 -16.07
N GLY A 130 -0.23 -2.07 -17.34
CA GLY A 130 -1.36 -2.63 -18.10
C GLY A 130 -2.72 -2.03 -17.76
N THR A 131 -2.81 -1.14 -16.76
CA THR A 131 -4.08 -0.47 -16.41
C THR A 131 -4.32 0.83 -17.21
N GLY A 132 -3.29 1.32 -17.91
CA GLY A 132 -3.33 2.64 -18.56
C GLY A 132 -3.27 3.79 -17.57
N LEU A 133 -2.78 3.54 -16.36
CA LEU A 133 -2.69 4.51 -15.28
C LEU A 133 -1.29 4.50 -14.68
N ARG A 134 -0.88 5.65 -14.14
CA ARG A 134 0.39 5.83 -13.43
C ARG A 134 0.21 6.70 -12.20
N VAL A 135 1.09 6.52 -11.22
CA VAL A 135 1.14 7.41 -10.06
C VAL A 135 1.67 8.79 -10.50
N VAL A 136 1.07 9.88 -10.00
CA VAL A 136 1.55 11.23 -10.31
C VAL A 136 2.99 11.44 -9.82
N ASP A 137 3.81 12.12 -10.63
CA ASP A 137 5.24 12.26 -10.39
C ASP A 137 5.54 13.02 -9.09
N ASP A 138 4.72 14.01 -8.72
CA ASP A 138 4.88 14.83 -7.53
C ASP A 138 4.26 14.23 -6.25
N LEU A 139 3.69 13.02 -6.30
CA LEU A 139 3.10 12.36 -5.12
C LEU A 139 4.16 12.17 -4.03
N ARG A 140 3.80 12.38 -2.77
CA ARG A 140 4.70 12.13 -1.64
C ARG A 140 4.04 11.25 -0.59
N TRP A 141 4.73 10.18 -0.20
CA TRP A 141 4.40 9.42 0.99
C TRP A 141 4.87 10.19 2.22
N VAL A 142 4.11 10.11 3.31
CA VAL A 142 4.44 10.83 4.52
C VAL A 142 4.49 9.93 5.72
N ASP A 143 5.65 9.99 6.35
CA ASP A 143 5.99 9.31 7.58
C ASP A 143 5.09 9.77 8.72
N GLN A 144 4.44 8.81 9.39
CA GLN A 144 3.67 9.03 10.60
C GLN A 144 4.30 8.28 11.78
N GLY A 145 4.32 8.92 12.95
CA GLY A 145 4.85 8.35 14.20
C GLY A 145 6.19 8.94 14.63
N HIS A 146 6.87 8.26 15.58
CA HIS A 146 8.15 8.70 16.11
C HIS A 146 9.32 7.93 15.46
N ARG A 147 10.47 8.58 15.24
CA ARG A 147 11.69 7.95 14.66
C ARG A 147 11.41 7.14 13.39
N THR A 148 10.65 7.76 12.51
CA THR A 148 10.23 7.21 11.24
C THR A 148 11.36 7.26 10.22
N SER A 149 11.35 6.32 9.29
CA SER A 149 12.20 6.37 8.12
C SER A 149 11.50 5.66 6.96
N SER A 150 11.59 6.26 5.78
CA SER A 150 10.99 5.72 4.56
C SER A 150 12.01 5.66 3.42
N ARG A 151 11.92 4.62 2.60
CA ARG A 151 12.71 4.47 1.38
C ARG A 151 11.78 4.12 0.23
N ILE A 152 11.51 5.11 -0.63
CA ILE A 152 10.62 4.99 -1.77
C ILE A 152 11.45 4.72 -3.02
N GLU A 153 11.35 3.52 -3.58
CA GLU A 153 11.96 3.20 -4.86
C GLU A 153 10.91 3.29 -5.96
N ARG A 154 11.11 4.20 -6.90
CA ARG A 154 10.29 4.32 -8.11
C ARG A 154 11.06 3.77 -9.29
N SER A 155 10.46 2.80 -9.99
CA SER A 155 10.95 2.37 -11.30
C SER A 155 10.25 3.14 -12.40
N ASP A 156 10.99 3.49 -13.45
CA ASP A 156 10.45 4.05 -14.71
C ASP A 156 9.40 3.13 -15.37
N VAL A 157 9.31 1.88 -14.93
CA VAL A 157 8.36 0.87 -15.41
C VAL A 157 7.10 0.78 -14.53
N CYS A 158 6.81 1.79 -13.70
CA CYS A 158 5.60 1.86 -12.85
C CYS A 158 5.48 0.69 -11.83
N PHE A 159 6.61 0.34 -11.22
CA PHE A 159 6.70 -0.52 -10.06
C PHE A 159 7.25 0.31 -8.89
N ILE A 160 6.52 0.36 -7.77
CA ILE A 160 6.96 1.05 -6.56
C ILE A 160 7.04 0.02 -5.45
N VAL A 161 8.25 -0.24 -4.97
CA VAL A 161 8.49 -1.00 -3.73
C VAL A 161 9.03 -0.03 -2.72
N THR A 162 8.50 -0.10 -1.51
CA THR A 162 8.93 0.79 -0.44
C THR A 162 9.13 -0.01 0.83
N VAL A 163 10.19 0.33 1.56
CA VAL A 163 10.44 -0.18 2.91
C VAL A 163 10.26 0.97 3.91
N LEU A 164 9.36 0.79 4.88
CA LEU A 164 8.88 1.84 5.79
C LEU A 164 8.98 1.44 7.26
N LYS A 165 9.35 2.41 8.10
CA LYS A 165 9.38 2.33 9.57
C LYS A 165 8.45 3.38 10.20
N SER A 166 7.58 2.96 11.13
CA SER A 166 6.72 3.84 11.93
C SER A 166 6.65 3.40 13.40
N ALA A 167 7.31 4.12 14.33
CA ALA A 167 7.37 3.68 15.73
C ALA A 167 6.20 4.18 16.60
N LEU A 168 5.65 3.21 17.35
CA LEU A 168 4.94 3.24 18.63
C LEU A 168 3.76 4.23 18.79
N ASN A 169 2.56 3.64 18.86
CA ASN A 169 1.27 4.15 19.37
C ASN A 169 0.32 4.99 18.51
N SER A 170 0.66 5.41 17.28
CA SER A 170 -0.36 5.80 16.30
C SER A 170 0.29 6.16 14.97
N GLY A 171 -0.14 5.51 13.88
CA GLY A 171 0.14 5.99 12.52
C GLY A 171 0.82 4.94 11.64
N SER A 172 0.06 4.40 10.70
CA SER A 172 0.59 3.95 9.41
C SER A 172 1.05 5.17 8.61
N LEU A 173 2.01 5.00 7.69
CA LEU A 173 2.21 6.04 6.68
C LEU A 173 0.91 6.29 5.92
N GLU A 174 0.43 7.53 5.95
CA GLU A 174 -0.58 8.01 5.04
C GLU A 174 0.06 9.03 4.11
N ILE A 175 -0.47 9.13 2.91
CA ILE A 175 0.09 9.99 1.86
C ILE A 175 -0.40 11.41 2.08
N LEU A 176 0.51 12.38 2.26
CA LEU A 176 0.14 13.80 2.15
C LEU A 176 0.02 14.13 0.67
N GLY A 177 -1.19 14.00 0.17
CA GLY A 177 -1.54 14.36 -1.19
C GLY A 177 -2.79 13.64 -1.60
N LYS A 178 -3.57 14.29 -2.48
CA LYS A 178 -4.53 13.53 -3.28
C LYS A 178 -3.70 12.47 -4.01
N TRP A 179 -4.04 11.19 -3.86
CA TRP A 179 -3.63 10.17 -4.81
C TRP A 179 -4.13 10.62 -6.17
N ASN A 180 -3.35 11.36 -6.94
CA ASN A 180 -3.73 11.68 -8.30
C ASN A 180 -3.11 10.59 -9.16
N VAL A 181 -3.97 9.87 -9.85
CA VAL A 181 -3.56 8.90 -10.86
C VAL A 181 -3.58 9.65 -12.18
N LEU A 182 -2.46 9.63 -12.90
CA LEU A 182 -2.38 10.15 -14.26
C LEU A 182 -2.68 9.02 -15.25
N ILE A 183 -3.14 9.42 -16.43
CA ILE A 183 -3.33 8.55 -17.59
C ILE A 183 -2.17 8.76 -18.55
#